data_AF-A0A8J6JDE9-F1
#
_entry.id   AF-A0A8J6JDE9-F1
#
_cell.length_a   1.000
_cell.length_b   1.000
_cell.length_c   1.000
_cell.angle_alpha   90.00
_cell.angle_beta   90.00
_cell.angle_gamma   90.00
#
_symmetry.space_group_name_H-M   'P 1'
#
loop_
_entity.id
_entity.type
_entity.pdbx_description
1 polymer ?
#
loop_
_entity_poly.entity_id
_entity_poly.type
_entity_poly.pdbx_seq_one_letter_code
_entity_poly.pdbx_strand_id
1 'polypeptide(L)' 'MPPGFTDDVVGLALPESRPAAVLVPLVMHAQPAILLTLRSADLRSHAGQVAFPGGRVEAGETAEQAAL' A
#
# COMPACT_ATOMS: atom_id res chain seq x y z
N MET A 1 -6.54 -12.78 13.66
CA MET A 1 -7.08 -11.91 12.61
C MET A 1 -8.28 -11.17 13.19
N PRO A 2 -8.25 -9.84 13.32
CA PRO A 2 -9.46 -9.09 13.65
C PRO A 2 -10.51 -9.29 12.54
N PRO A 3 -11.78 -9.52 12.86
CA PRO A 3 -12.84 -9.66 11.87
C PRO A 3 -13.14 -8.28 11.25
N GLY A 4 -13.15 -8.18 9.91
CA GLY A 4 -13.66 -6.99 9.22
C GLY A 4 -12.95 -6.55 7.93
N PHE A 5 -11.86 -7.20 7.51
CA PHE A 5 -11.29 -6.96 6.19
C PHE A 5 -11.69 -8.12 5.28
N THR A 6 -12.81 -7.97 4.55
CA THR A 6 -13.15 -8.91 3.47
C THR A 6 -12.28 -8.57 2.27
N ASP A 7 -11.71 -9.59 1.61
CA ASP A 7 -10.97 -9.47 0.34
C ASP A 7 -11.87 -9.07 -0.84
N ASP A 8 -12.91 -8.27 -0.60
CA ASP A 8 -13.78 -7.70 -1.62
C ASP A 8 -13.03 -6.55 -2.32
N VAL A 9 -11.96 -6.92 -3.04
CA VAL A 9 -11.25 -6.02 -3.94
C VAL A 9 -12.23 -5.66 -5.06
N VAL A 10 -12.79 -4.44 -4.99
CA VAL A 10 -13.50 -3.84 -6.13
C VAL A 10 -12.48 -3.64 -7.24
N GLY A 11 -12.34 -4.64 -8.10
CA GLY A 11 -11.43 -4.60 -9.24
C GLY A 11 -11.87 -3.56 -10.25
N LEU A 12 -11.28 -2.36 -10.18
CA LEU A 12 -11.20 -1.49 -11.35
C LEU A 12 -10.36 -2.26 -12.38
N ALA A 13 -10.94 -2.57 -13.55
CA ALA A 13 -10.23 -3.21 -14.64
C ALA A 13 -9.12 -2.28 -15.16
N LEU A 14 -7.94 -2.35 -14.53
CA LEU A 14 -6.75 -1.63 -14.94
C LEU A 14 -5.97 -2.50 -15.95
N PRO A 15 -5.39 -1.90 -17.02
CA PRO A 15 -4.52 -2.63 -17.96
C PRO A 15 -3.40 -3.36 -17.20
N GLU A 16 -2.86 -4.44 -17.76
CA GLU A 16 -1.91 -5.39 -17.13
C GLU A 16 -1.04 -4.75 -16.03
N SER A 17 -1.56 -4.78 -14.81
CA SER A 17 -0.95 -4.12 -13.67
C SER A 17 -0.31 -5.19 -12.80
N ARG A 18 0.88 -4.88 -12.28
CA ARG A 18 1.57 -5.76 -11.33
C ARG A 18 0.88 -5.62 -9.98
N PRO A 19 0.45 -6.72 -9.33
CA PRO A 19 -0.17 -6.66 -8.01
C PRO A 19 0.74 -5.96 -6.99
N ALA A 20 0.14 -5.08 -6.20
CA ALA A 20 0.80 -4.32 -5.15
C ALA A 20 -0.18 -4.10 -4.01
N ALA A 21 0.34 -4.00 -2.79
CA ALA A 21 -0.43 -3.71 -1.60
C ALA A 21 0.20 -2.54 -0.84
N VAL A 22 -0.63 -1.75 -0.18
CA VAL A 22 -0.20 -0.60 0.61
C VAL A 22 -0.89 -0.57 1.95
N LEU A 23 -0.20 -0.04 2.95
CA LEU A 23 -0.76 0.31 4.23
C LEU A 23 -1.44 1.69 4.12
N VAL A 24 -2.64 1.81 4.67
CA VAL A 24 -3.29 3.11 4.94
C VAL A 24 -3.26 3.33 6.46
N PRO A 25 -2.12 3.79 7.01
CA PRO A 25 -1.95 3.88 8.45
C PRO A 25 -2.71 5.08 9.01
N LEU A 26 -3.58 4.82 10.00
CA LEU A 26 -4.27 5.86 10.75
C LEU A 26 -3.49 6.18 12.02
N VAL A 27 -3.08 7.43 12.18
CA VAL A 27 -2.38 7.92 13.37
C VAL A 27 -3.36 8.66 14.26
N MET A 28 -3.52 8.18 15.49
CA MET A 28 -4.49 8.69 16.45
C MET A 28 -3.92 9.88 17.22
N HIS A 29 -4.29 11.07 16.80
CA HIS A 29 -4.04 12.33 17.51
C HIS A 29 -5.35 13.09 17.73
N ALA A 30 -5.30 14.26 18.38
CA ALA A 30 -6.46 15.15 18.51
C ALA A 30 -7.08 15.50 17.13
N GLN A 31 -6.23 15.58 16.10
CA GLN A 31 -6.63 15.56 14.70
C GLN A 31 -6.07 14.29 14.04
N PRO A 32 -6.91 13.34 13.59
CA PRO A 32 -6.43 12.13 12.93
C PRO A 32 -5.58 12.45 11.71
N ALA A 33 -4.52 11.68 11.50
CA ALA A 33 -3.60 11.86 10.39
C ALA A 33 -3.28 10.53 9.71
N ILE A 34 -2.73 10.62 8.50
CA ILE A 34 -2.22 9.47 7.73
C ILE A 34 -0.71 9.61 7.61
N LEU A 35 0.01 8.52 7.89
CA LEU A 35 1.44 8.45 7.60
C LEU A 35 1.67 8.16 6.11
N LEU A 36 2.46 9.01 5.48
CA LEU A 36 2.91 8.87 4.09
C LEU A 36 4.43 8.81 4.05
N THR A 37 4.97 8.26 2.97
CA THR A 37 6.41 8.20 2.69
C THR A 37 6.77 9.15 1.57
N LEU A 38 7.97 9.71 1.63
CA LEU A 38 8.62 10.31 0.47
C LEU A 38 9.57 9.27 -0.12
N ARG A 39 9.28 8.81 -1.34
CA ARG A 39 10.10 7.79 -2.00
C ARG A 39 11.49 8.33 -2.32
N SER A 40 12.51 7.50 -2.12
CA SER A 40 13.89 7.87 -2.44
C SER A 40 14.00 8.37 -3.89
N ALA A 41 14.80 9.42 -4.08
CA ALA A 41 15.09 9.98 -5.40
C ALA A 41 15.86 9.01 -6.31
N ASP A 42 16.50 7.99 -5.74
CA ASP A 42 17.32 7.02 -6.47
C ASP A 42 16.51 5.84 -7.03
N LEU A 43 15.19 5.81 -6.81
CA LEU A 43 14.36 4.72 -7.31
C LEU A 43 14.14 4.81 -8.82
N ARG A 44 14.23 3.65 -9.50
CA ARG A 44 14.00 3.52 -10.95
C ARG A 44 12.59 3.95 -11.38
N SER A 45 11.63 3.95 -10.46
CA SER A 45 10.22 4.28 -10.73
C SER A 45 9.63 5.06 -9.56
N HIS A 46 8.81 6.06 -9.86
CA HIS A 46 8.09 6.88 -8.87
C HIS A 46 9.02 7.56 -7.84
N ALA A 47 10.24 7.89 -8.25
CA ALA A 47 11.22 8.55 -7.38
C ALA A 47 10.72 9.93 -6.91
N GLY A 48 10.96 10.28 -5.65
CA GLY A 48 10.56 11.56 -5.06
C GLY A 48 9.04 11.77 -4.89
N GLN A 49 8.21 10.77 -5.18
CA GLN A 49 6.76 10.88 -5.00
C GLN A 49 6.36 10.63 -3.54
N VAL A 50 5.33 11.35 -3.08
CA VAL A 50 4.63 11.04 -1.83
C VAL A 50 3.72 9.85 -2.06
N ALA A 51 3.83 8.81 -1.23
CA ALA A 51 3.09 7.56 -1.41
C ALA A 51 2.73 6.91 -0.07
N PHE A 52 1.70 6.06 -0.08
CA PHE A 52 1.47 5.13 1.01
C PHE A 52 2.64 4.16 1.17
N PRO A 53 2.96 3.71 2.40
CA PRO A 53 3.89 2.61 2.62
C PRO A 53 3.39 1.32 1.95
N GLY A 54 4.31 0.48 1.48
CA GLY A 54 4.00 -0.81 0.85
C GLY A 54 4.79 -1.04 -0.44
N GLY A 55 4.39 -2.05 -1.20
CA GLY A 55 5.18 -2.54 -2.31
C GLY A 55 4.45 -3.47 -3.26
N ARG A 56 5.23 -3.97 -4.22
CA ARG A 56 4.80 -5.02 -5.13
C ARG A 56 4.62 -6.31 -4.34
N VAL A 57 3.56 -7.05 -4.63
CA VAL A 57 3.38 -8.41 -4.09
C VAL A 57 4.34 -9.35 -4.81
N GLU A 58 5.23 -10.00 -4.06
CA GLU A 58 6.12 -11.02 -4.59
C GLU A 58 5.46 -12.40 -4.63
N ALA A 59 6.07 -13.34 -5.35
CA ALA A 59 5.53 -14.69 -5.48
C ALA A 59 5.45 -15.38 -4.11
N GLY A 60 4.25 -15.78 -3.72
CA GLY A 60 3.98 -16.45 -2.44
C GLY A 60 3.60 -15.52 -1.29
N GLU A 61 3.55 -14.21 -1.52
CA GLU A 61 3.06 -13.25 -0.52
C GLU A 61 1.54 -13.07 -0.63
N THR A 62 0.90 -12.89 0.53
CA THR A 62 -0.42 -12.27 0.63
C THR A 62 -0.32 -10.75 0.50
N ALA A 63 -1.44 -10.08 0.24
CA ALA A 63 -1.48 -8.62 0.23
C ALA A 63 -1.08 -8.01 1.59
N GLU A 64 -1.45 -8.66 2.69
CA GLU A 64 -1.05 -8.24 4.05
C GLU A 64 0.48 -8.29 4.21
N GLN A 65 1.12 -9.37 3.74
CA GLN A 65 2.58 -9.52 3.81
C GLN A 65 3.31 -8.48 2.96
N ALA A 66 2.79 -8.12 1.79
CA ALA A 66 3.41 -7.12 0.93
C ALA A 66 3.24 -5.67 1.45
N ALA A 67 2.31 -5.44 2.37
CA ALA A 67 2.01 -4.11 2.91
C ALA A 67 2.72 -3.80 4.25
N LEU A 68 3.16 -4.83 5.00
CA LEU A 68 3.75 -4.74 6.35
C LEU A 68 5.28 -4.96 6.34
#